data_AF-A0A7I8E048-F1
#
_entry.id   AF-A0A7I8E048-F1
#
_cell.length_a   1.000
_cell.length_b   1.000
_cell.length_c   1.000
_cell.angle_alpha   90.00
_cell.angle_beta   90.00
_cell.angle_gamma   90.00
#
_symmetry.space_group_name_H-M   'P 1'
#
loop_
_entity.id
_entity.type
_entity.pdbx_description
1 polymer ?
#
loop_
_entity_poly.entity_id
_entity_poly.type
_entity_poly.pdbx_seq_one_letter_code
_entity_poly.pdbx_strand_id
1 'polypeptide(L)'
;MSQVRKGNRILTIEPHRVDDYVARGYDHIDEESGEVIKKGDPVSLADFKREYSSLKAQIKEKDARIVELEAQNADLTTKVEELEANAKTPAKASKAKKDTAEE
;
A
#
# COMPACT_ATOMS: atom_id res chain seq x y z
N MET A 1 -21.26 6.76 -24.42
CA MET A 1 -22.09 7.35 -23.35
C MET A 1 -21.39 7.05 -22.03
N SER A 2 -21.83 7.61 -20.90
CA SER A 2 -21.29 7.26 -19.58
C SER A 2 -22.44 6.90 -18.63
N GLN A 3 -22.18 6.04 -17.65
CA GLN A 3 -23.20 5.62 -16.68
C GLN A 3 -22.83 6.05 -15.27
N VAL A 4 -23.79 6.57 -14.52
CA VAL A 4 -23.63 6.95 -13.12
C VAL A 4 -24.70 6.33 -12.24
N ARG A 5 -24.36 5.98 -10.99
CA ARG A 5 -25.23 5.25 -10.07
C ARG A 5 -25.35 5.95 -8.72
N LYS A 6 -26.57 5.99 -8.16
CA LYS A 6 -26.81 6.36 -6.76
C LYS A 6 -27.84 5.43 -6.15
N GLY A 7 -27.41 4.57 -5.23
CA GLY A 7 -28.21 3.45 -4.75
C GLY A 7 -28.62 2.53 -5.91
N ASN A 8 -29.91 2.26 -6.05
CA ASN A 8 -30.45 1.40 -7.11
C ASN A 8 -30.72 2.16 -8.43
N ARG A 9 -30.43 3.47 -8.48
CA ARG A 9 -30.69 4.29 -9.66
C ARG A 9 -29.44 4.38 -10.52
N ILE A 10 -29.53 3.94 -11.77
CA ILE A 10 -28.50 4.10 -12.81
C ILE A 10 -29.01 5.10 -13.85
N LEU A 11 -28.15 6.02 -14.27
CA LEU A 11 -28.43 7.03 -15.29
C LEU A 11 -27.37 6.98 -16.38
N THR A 12 -27.81 6.93 -17.64
CA THR A 12 -26.93 7.14 -18.79
C THR A 12 -26.86 8.64 -19.08
N ILE A 13 -25.66 9.20 -19.07
CA ILE A 13 -25.39 10.63 -19.23
C ILE A 13 -24.31 10.86 -20.30
N GLU A 14 -24.17 12.11 -20.71
CA GLU A 14 -23.07 12.53 -21.58
C GLU A 14 -21.75 12.52 -20.81
N PRO A 15 -20.63 12.09 -21.43
CA PRO A 15 -19.36 11.92 -20.72
C PRO A 15 -18.84 13.16 -19.99
N HIS A 16 -19.05 14.35 -20.55
CA HIS A 16 -18.59 15.60 -19.95
C HIS A 16 -19.37 16.02 -18.69
N ARG A 17 -20.50 15.37 -18.40
CA ARG A 17 -21.32 15.63 -17.22
C ARG A 17 -20.99 14.71 -16.05
N VAL A 18 -20.09 13.75 -16.22
CA VAL A 18 -19.75 12.76 -15.19
C VAL A 18 -19.31 13.46 -13.90
N ASP A 19 -18.42 14.45 -13.98
CA ASP A 19 -17.93 15.14 -12.79
C ASP A 19 -19.02 15.93 -12.06
N ASP A 20 -19.99 16.52 -12.76
CA ASP A 20 -21.16 17.18 -12.14
C ASP A 20 -22.00 16.20 -11.31
N TYR A 21 -22.18 14.98 -11.83
CA TYR A 21 -22.96 13.94 -11.14
C TYR A 21 -22.16 13.32 -9.99
N VAL A 22 -20.85 13.16 -10.15
CA VAL A 22 -19.93 12.75 -9.08
C VAL A 22 -19.99 13.75 -7.92
N ALA A 23 -19.93 15.05 -8.18
CA ALA A 23 -20.07 16.09 -7.17
C ALA A 23 -21.43 16.09 -6.45
N ARG A 24 -22.46 15.47 -7.06
CA ARG A 24 -23.79 15.27 -6.45
C ARG A 24 -23.92 13.93 -5.72
N GLY A 25 -22.83 13.19 -5.61
CA GLY A 25 -22.74 11.90 -4.93
C GLY A 25 -23.27 10.73 -5.76
N TYR A 26 -23.15 10.78 -7.09
CA TYR A 26 -23.32 9.61 -7.95
C TYR A 26 -21.97 8.95 -8.22
N ASP A 27 -21.91 7.62 -8.14
CA ASP A 27 -20.75 6.84 -8.54
C ASP A 27 -20.68 6.79 -10.08
N HIS A 28 -19.53 7.09 -10.68
CA HIS A 28 -19.26 6.76 -12.07
C HIS A 28 -19.01 5.25 -12.18
N ILE A 29 -19.79 4.57 -13.02
CA ILE A 29 -19.69 3.12 -13.20
C ILE A 29 -19.30 2.80 -14.64
N ASP A 30 -18.58 1.68 -14.77
CA ASP A 30 -18.27 1.09 -16.06
C ASP A 30 -19.54 0.50 -16.68
N GLU A 31 -19.73 0.74 -17.97
CA GLU A 31 -20.96 0.38 -18.69
C GLU A 31 -21.08 -1.13 -18.92
N GLU A 32 -19.97 -1.85 -19.05
CA GLU A 32 -19.97 -3.30 -19.32
C GLU A 32 -20.00 -4.13 -18.04
N SER A 33 -19.18 -3.77 -17.05
CA SER A 33 -19.02 -4.52 -15.80
C SER A 33 -19.95 -4.05 -14.67
N GLY A 34 -20.44 -2.80 -14.72
CA GLY A 34 -21.20 -2.19 -13.63
C GLY A 34 -20.35 -1.88 -12.38
N GLU A 35 -19.03 -2.02 -12.48
CA GLU A 35 -18.09 -1.69 -11.43
C GLU A 35 -17.94 -0.18 -11.24
N VAL A 36 -17.59 0.25 -10.03
CA VAL A 36 -17.40 1.68 -9.75
C VAL A 36 -16.02 2.11 -10.19
N ILE A 37 -15.95 2.94 -11.23
CA ILE A 37 -14.72 3.59 -11.71
C ILE A 37 -14.32 4.73 -10.75
N LYS A 38 -15.28 5.58 -10.38
CA LYS A 38 -15.05 6.73 -9.49
C LYS A 38 -16.20 6.86 -8.51
N LYS A 39 -15.88 6.95 -7.21
CA LYS A 39 -16.89 7.16 -6.17
C LYS A 39 -17.44 8.59 -6.23
N GLY A 40 -18.74 8.72 -6.01
CA GLY A 40 -19.38 10.02 -5.85
C GLY A 40 -18.92 10.72 -4.57
N ASP A 41 -18.88 12.05 -4.61
CA ASP A 41 -18.49 12.87 -3.47
C ASP A 41 -19.51 12.74 -2.33
N PRO A 42 -19.06 12.76 -1.06
CA PRO A 42 -19.95 12.77 0.08
C PRO A 42 -20.82 14.04 0.07
N VAL A 43 -22.14 13.86 0.00
CA VAL A 43 -23.11 14.98 -0.03
C VAL A 43 -23.98 15.06 1.22
N SER A 44 -23.88 14.06 2.12
CA SER A 44 -24.64 14.02 3.36
C SER A 44 -23.73 13.79 4.57
N LEU A 45 -24.20 14.18 5.76
CA LEU A 45 -23.47 13.93 7.01
C LEU A 45 -23.21 12.42 7.23
N ALA A 46 -24.13 11.56 6.79
CA ALA A 46 -23.94 10.11 6.88
C ALA A 46 -22.80 9.62 5.97
N ASP A 47 -22.71 10.16 4.74
CA ASP A 47 -21.62 9.86 3.82
C ASP A 47 -20.27 10.29 4.42
N PHE A 48 -20.19 11.52 4.93
CA PHE A 48 -18.98 12.02 5.59
C PHE A 48 -18.58 11.17 6.80
N LYS A 49 -19.52 10.76 7.65
CA LYS A 49 -19.23 9.87 8.80
C LYS A 49 -18.69 8.53 8.36
N ARG A 50 -19.23 7.95 7.28
CA ARG A 50 -18.77 6.67 6.73
C ARG A 50 -17.35 6.81 6.17
N GLU A 51 -17.11 7.84 5.38
CA GLU A 51 -15.80 8.11 4.79
C GLU A 51 -14.74 8.40 5.85
N TYR A 52 -15.06 9.24 6.83
CA TYR A 52 -14.17 9.51 7.96
C TYR A 52 -13.80 8.23 8.72
N SER A 53 -14.77 7.35 8.98
CA SER A 53 -14.53 6.08 9.66
C SER A 53 -13.62 5.16 8.84
N SER A 54 -13.83 5.10 7.51
CA SER A 54 -12.99 4.34 6.60
C SER A 54 -11.56 4.90 6.55
N LEU A 55 -11.40 6.22 6.41
CA LEU A 55 -10.09 6.88 6.42
C LEU A 55 -9.35 6.63 7.74
N LYS A 56 -10.05 6.72 8.88
CA LYS A 56 -9.46 6.45 10.19
C LYS A 56 -8.94 5.02 10.31
N ALA A 57 -9.66 4.04 9.75
CA ALA A 57 -9.21 2.64 9.73
C ALA A 57 -7.98 2.47 8.82
N GLN A 58 -7.98 3.07 7.64
CA GLN A 58 -6.85 3.02 6.72
C GLN A 58 -5.60 3.68 7.28
N ILE A 59 -5.73 4.79 8.01
CA ILE A 59 -4.61 5.44 8.69
C ILE A 59 -4.00 4.48 9.71
N LYS A 60 -4.83 3.87 10.57
CA LYS A 60 -4.36 2.90 11.57
C LYS A 60 -3.63 1.70 10.94
N GLU A 61 -4.14 1.19 9.82
CA GLU A 61 -3.50 0.10 9.07
C GLU A 61 -2.15 0.52 8.49
N LYS A 62 -2.09 1.71 7.87
CA LYS A 62 -0.84 2.24 7.32
C LYS A 62 0.19 2.51 8.40
N ASP A 63 -0.21 3.05 9.55
CA ASP A 63 0.67 3.28 10.70
C ASP A 63 1.26 1.95 11.21
N ALA A 64 0.43 0.91 11.34
CA ALA A 64 0.92 -0.42 11.71
C ALA A 64 1.91 -1.00 10.69
N ARG A 65 1.65 -0.78 9.39
CA ARG A 65 2.55 -1.21 8.32
C ARG A 65 3.88 -0.45 8.33
N ILE A 66 3.88 0.84 8.66
CA ILE A 66 5.09 1.63 8.82
C ILE A 66 5.95 1.04 9.94
N VAL A 67 5.36 0.78 11.11
CA VAL A 67 6.09 0.17 12.26
C VAL A 67 6.70 -1.18 11.88
N GLU A 68 5.97 -2.02 11.14
CA GLU A 68 6.47 -3.31 10.67
C GLU A 68 7.66 -3.14 9.71
N LEU A 69 7.57 -2.21 8.76
CA LEU A 69 8.64 -1.93 7.80
C LEU A 69 9.88 -1.32 8.48
N GLU A 70 9.69 -0.46 9.49
CA GLU A 70 10.78 0.09 10.29
C GLU A 70 11.54 -1.02 11.05
N ALA A 71 10.81 -1.97 11.64
CA ALA A 71 11.44 -3.13 12.29
C ALA A 71 12.21 -4.00 11.30
N GLN A 72 11.63 -4.30 10.13
CA GLN A 72 12.32 -5.06 9.08
C GLN A 72 13.58 -4.35 8.57
N ASN A 73 13.53 -3.03 8.42
CA ASN A 73 14.71 -2.25 8.02
C ASN A 73 15.80 -2.27 9.09
N ALA A 74 15.45 -2.22 10.38
CA ALA A 74 16.42 -2.34 11.45
C ALA A 74 17.11 -3.72 11.43
N ASP A 75 16.34 -4.80 11.31
CA ASP A 75 16.87 -6.18 11.23
C ASP A 75 17.75 -6.41 9.99
N LEU A 76 17.40 -5.83 8.85
CA LEU A 76 18.23 -5.91 7.65
C LEU A 76 19.51 -5.10 7.80
N THR A 77 19.45 -3.93 8.44
CA THR A 77 20.63 -3.09 8.69
C THR A 77 21.64 -3.83 9.56
N THR A 78 21.20 -4.44 10.67
CA THR A 78 22.09 -5.23 11.54
C THR A 78 22.70 -6.42 10.81
N LYS A 79 21.89 -7.13 10.00
CA LYS A 79 22.39 -8.26 9.20
C LYS A 79 23.42 -7.84 8.16
N VAL A 80 23.25 -6.67 7.54
CA VAL A 80 24.24 -6.11 6.61
C VAL A 80 25.54 -5.78 7.34
N GLU A 81 25.46 -5.13 8.51
CA GLU A 81 26.63 -4.82 9.34
C GLU A 81 27.40 -6.09 9.75
N GLU A 82 26.69 -7.15 10.17
CA GLU A 82 27.29 -8.45 10.51
C GLU A 82 27.99 -9.11 9.32
N LEU A 83 27.35 -9.10 8.15
CA LEU A 83 27.94 -9.65 6.93
C LEU A 83 29.16 -8.86 6.48
N GLU A 84 29.13 -7.54 6.58
CA GLU A 84 30.28 -6.68 6.30
C GLU A 84 31.43 -6.94 7.28
N ALA A 85 31.15 -7.10 8.57
CA ALA A 85 32.16 -7.44 9.57
C ALA A 85 32.80 -8.80 9.27
N ASN A 86 32.00 -9.82 8.93
CA ASN A 86 32.48 -11.15 8.54
C ASN A 86 33.29 -11.12 7.24
N ALA A 87 32.94 -10.27 6.28
CA ALA A 87 33.70 -10.10 5.05
C ALA A 87 35.04 -9.36 5.28
N LYS A 88 35.08 -8.44 6.25
CA LYS A 88 36.30 -7.70 6.64
C LYS A 88 37.24 -8.51 7.54
N THR A 89 36.74 -9.54 8.24
CA THR A 89 37.63 -10.48 8.93
C THR A 89 38.38 -11.34 7.91
N PRO A 90 39.72 -11.25 7.82
CA PRO A 90 40.47 -12.08 6.91
C PRO A 90 40.28 -13.54 7.30
N ALA A 91 40.11 -14.41 6.31
CA ALA A 91 40.12 -15.86 6.44
C ALA A 91 41.47 -16.37 7.02
N LYS A 92 41.74 -16.11 8.30
CA LYS A 92 42.88 -16.64 9.07
C LYS A 92 42.43 -17.84 9.88
N ALA A 93 41.89 -18.84 9.20
CA ALA A 93 41.69 -20.17 9.79
C ALA A 93 42.17 -21.32 8.88
N SER A 94 42.68 -21.04 7.67
CA SER A 94 43.12 -22.09 6.72
C SER A 94 44.63 -22.23 6.54
N LYS A 95 45.48 -21.47 7.26
CA LYS A 95 46.95 -21.63 7.21
C LYS A 95 47.59 -21.55 8.60
N ALA A 96 47.40 -22.57 9.44
CA ALA A 96 48.24 -22.76 10.64
C ALA A 96 48.32 -24.23 11.12
N LYS A 97 48.03 -25.21 10.26
CA LYS A 97 48.21 -26.65 10.57
C LYS A 97 49.01 -27.40 9.49
N LYS A 98 50.06 -26.78 8.93
CA LYS A 98 50.95 -27.49 7.99
C LYS A 98 52.45 -27.27 8.18
N ASP A 99 52.88 -26.81 9.36
CA ASP A 99 54.31 -26.78 9.71
C ASP A 99 54.48 -27.30 11.15
N THR A 100 54.23 -28.58 11.34
CA THR A 100 54.66 -29.34 12.54
C THR A 100 54.62 -30.83 12.19
N ALA A 101 55.42 -31.21 11.20
CA ALA A 101 55.85 -32.59 11.01
C ALA A 101 57.10 -32.59 10.14
N GLU A 102 58.10 -33.35 10.62
CA GLU A 102 59.34 -33.76 9.97
C GLU A 102 60.45 -32.71 9.91
N GLU A 103 61.70 -33.01 10.24
CA GLU A 103 62.39 -34.02 11.07
C GLU A 103 63.82 -33.48 11.22
#